data_AF-A0A7C2YLB1-F1
#
_entry.id   AF-A0A7C2YLB1-F1
#
_cell.length_a   1.000
_cell.length_b   1.000
_cell.length_c   1.000
_cell.angle_alpha   90.00
_cell.angle_beta   90.00
_cell.angle_gamma   90.00
#
_symmetry.space_group_name_H-M   'P 1'
#
loop_
_entity.id
_entity.type
_entity.pdbx_description
1 polymer ?
#
loop_
_entity_poly.entity_id
_entity_poly.type
_entity_poly.pdbx_seq_one_letter_code
_entity_poly.pdbx_strand_id
1 'polypeptide(L)'
;MVRYDNRFFQLEPQSRNYAPAKGKVVVCEGREGSIAIEYRDRALAWREIAAPARAGVPKTRPPVARATAPTPRTAKRKWVPPGDHPWRQAGRRGAEHRASGGITVATRQSWALPSAAP
;
A
#
# COMPACT_ATOMS: atom_id res chain seq x y z
N MET A 1 7.85 9.24 -12.90
CA MET A 1 8.64 10.41 -13.32
C MET A 1 9.98 10.33 -12.63
N VAL A 2 11.06 10.52 -13.38
CA VAL A 2 12.43 10.56 -12.89
C VAL A 2 12.90 12.01 -12.96
N ARG A 3 13.52 12.51 -11.90
CA ARG A 3 14.15 13.84 -11.88
C ARG A 3 15.65 13.64 -11.76
N TYR A 4 16.39 14.19 -12.71
CA TYR A 4 17.85 14.21 -12.67
C TYR A 4 18.28 15.67 -12.84
N ASP A 5 18.89 16.20 -11.79
CA ASP A 5 19.22 17.62 -11.67
C ASP A 5 18.00 18.53 -11.96
N ASN A 6 18.05 19.29 -13.07
CA ASN A 6 16.99 20.20 -13.52
C ASN A 6 16.13 19.64 -14.67
N ARG A 7 16.34 18.38 -15.07
CA ARG A 7 15.65 17.70 -16.15
C ARG A 7 14.63 16.69 -15.62
N PHE A 8 13.51 16.57 -16.33
CA PHE A 8 12.42 15.68 -15.96
C PHE A 8 12.18 14.68 -17.07
N PHE A 9 12.12 13.40 -16.68
CA PHE A 9 11.94 12.30 -17.61
C PHE A 9 10.69 11.50 -17.25
N GLN A 10 9.82 11.30 -18.24
CA GLN A 10 8.69 10.41 -18.14
C GLN A 10 9.04 9.07 -18.77
N LEU A 11 9.03 8.02 -17.95
CA LEU A 11 9.21 6.65 -18.41
C LEU A 11 7.99 6.22 -19.21
N GLU A 12 8.21 5.62 -20.37
CA GLU A 12 7.15 5.07 -21.20
C GLU A 12 6.82 3.65 -20.76
N PRO A 13 5.52 3.30 -20.66
CA PRO A 13 5.13 1.93 -20.37
C PRO A 13 5.39 1.04 -21.57
N GLN A 14 6.52 0.33 -21.56
CA GLN A 14 6.89 -0.60 -22.64
C GLN A 14 6.38 -2.03 -22.44
N SER A 15 6.07 -2.47 -21.21
CA SER A 15 5.49 -3.81 -20.96
C SER A 15 4.88 -3.95 -19.56
N ARG A 16 4.28 -5.11 -19.29
CA ARG A 16 3.72 -5.52 -17.99
C ARG A 16 4.75 -5.52 -16.84
N ASN A 17 6.05 -5.57 -17.15
CA ASN A 17 7.16 -5.48 -16.19
C ASN A 17 7.72 -4.05 -16.09
N TYR A 18 6.85 -3.07 -16.16
CA TYR A 18 7.17 -1.66 -15.94
C TYR A 18 7.71 -1.45 -14.52
N ALA A 19 8.64 -0.49 -14.38
CA ALA A 19 9.19 -0.13 -13.08
C ALA A 19 8.05 0.26 -12.12
N PRO A 20 7.92 -0.37 -10.94
CA PRO A 20 6.86 -0.07 -10.01
C PRO A 20 6.91 1.41 -9.61
N ALA A 21 5.74 1.99 -9.32
CA ALA A 21 5.65 3.37 -8.88
C ALA A 21 6.54 3.57 -7.64
N LYS A 22 7.52 4.49 -7.74
CA LYS A 22 8.57 4.78 -6.73
C LYS A 22 9.76 3.80 -6.66
N GLY A 23 9.99 2.98 -7.70
CA GLY A 23 11.21 2.19 -7.82
C GLY A 23 12.49 3.03 -7.94
N LYS A 24 13.62 2.50 -7.47
CA LYS A 24 14.95 3.07 -7.73
C LYS A 24 15.34 2.74 -9.18
N VAL A 25 15.89 3.73 -9.88
CA VAL A 25 16.41 3.62 -11.25
C VAL A 25 17.83 4.17 -11.29
N VAL A 26 18.64 3.67 -12.22
CA VAL A 26 19.97 4.22 -12.50
C VAL A 26 19.85 5.16 -13.69
N VAL A 27 20.46 6.33 -13.59
CA VAL A 27 20.53 7.31 -14.67
C VAL A 27 22.00 7.45 -15.05
N CYS A 28 22.32 7.15 -16.31
CA CYS A 28 23.66 7.23 -16.87
C CYS A 28 23.70 8.42 -17.84
N GLU A 29 24.70 9.28 -17.70
CA GLU A 29 24.98 10.37 -18.62
C GLU A 29 26.22 10.04 -19.47
N GLY A 30 26.06 10.04 -20.79
CA GLY A 30 27.13 9.85 -21.75
C GLY A 30 27.93 11.14 -21.98
N ARG A 31 29.08 11.01 -22.65
CA ARG A 31 30.00 12.15 -22.91
C ARG A 31 29.39 13.31 -23.71
N GLU A 32 28.36 13.03 -24.49
CA GLU A 32 27.62 14.02 -25.31
C GLU A 32 26.40 14.60 -24.56
N GLY A 33 26.20 14.23 -23.29
CA GLY A 33 24.98 14.59 -22.54
C GLY A 33 23.76 13.73 -22.87
N SER A 34 23.97 12.59 -23.53
CA SER A 34 22.95 11.58 -23.75
C SER A 34 22.58 10.89 -22.44
N ILE A 35 21.29 10.69 -22.20
CA ILE A 35 20.80 10.08 -20.96
C ILE A 35 20.33 8.65 -21.24
N ALA A 36 20.74 7.69 -20.42
CA ALA A 36 20.17 6.36 -20.40
C ALA A 36 19.54 6.13 -19.02
N ILE A 37 18.34 5.57 -18.99
CA ILE A 37 17.66 5.24 -17.75
C ILE A 37 17.49 3.73 -17.70
N GLU A 38 17.98 3.11 -16.64
CA GLU A 38 17.98 1.68 -16.46
C GLU A 38 17.24 1.26 -15.18
N TYR A 39 16.52 0.14 -15.29
CA TYR A 39 15.85 -0.50 -14.18
C TYR A 39 16.12 -2.01 -14.20
N ARG A 40 16.83 -2.51 -13.18
CA ARG A 40 17.24 -3.91 -13.07
C ARG A 40 17.95 -4.41 -14.34
N ASP A 41 18.98 -3.68 -14.75
CA ASP A 41 19.83 -3.99 -15.91
C ASP A 41 19.07 -3.98 -17.25
N ARG A 42 17.94 -3.27 -17.30
CA ARG A 42 17.15 -3.07 -18.52
C ARG A 42 17.00 -1.58 -18.82
N ALA A 43 17.37 -1.18 -20.03
CA ALA A 43 17.10 0.15 -20.54
C ALA A 43 15.58 0.38 -20.62
N LEU A 44 15.14 1.53 -20.11
CA LEU A 44 13.76 1.99 -20.19
C LEU A 44 13.64 3.02 -21.31
N ALA A 45 12.60 2.94 -22.12
CA ALA A 45 12.24 4.08 -22.95
C ALA A 45 11.70 5.21 -22.09
N TRP A 46 12.14 6.42 -22.42
CA TRP A 46 11.78 7.63 -21.73
C TRP A 46 11.67 8.78 -22.71
N ARG A 47 10.89 9.79 -22.34
CA ARG A 47 10.84 11.08 -23.01
C ARG A 47 11.16 12.18 -22.01
N GLU A 48 11.95 13.16 -22.44
CA GLU A 48 12.14 14.38 -21.67
C GLU A 48 10.86 15.20 -21.71
N ILE A 49 10.48 15.74 -20.56
CA ILE A 49 9.31 16.59 -20.41
C ILE A 49 9.75 17.90 -19.74
N ALA A 50 9.03 18.97 -20.06
CA ALA A 50 9.15 20.20 -19.31
C ALA A 50 8.85 19.94 -17.83
N ALA A 51 9.44 20.75 -16.94
CA ALA A 51 9.17 20.67 -15.52
C ALA A 51 7.64 20.70 -15.31
N PRO A 52 7.06 19.66 -14.68
CA PRO A 52 5.64 19.67 -14.41
C PRO A 52 5.35 20.91 -13.58
N ALA A 53 4.36 21.70 -14.01
CA ALA A 53 3.88 22.81 -13.21
C ALA A 53 3.63 22.25 -11.80
N ARG A 54 4.30 22.82 -10.78
CA ARG A 54 4.03 22.46 -9.39
C ARG A 54 2.52 22.47 -9.28
N ALA A 55 1.91 21.34 -8.93
CA ALA A 55 0.49 21.29 -8.65
C ALA A 55 0.30 22.32 -7.54
N GLY A 56 -0.13 23.52 -7.94
CA GLY A 56 -0.40 24.59 -7.02
C GLY A 56 -1.38 24.00 -6.03
N VAL A 57 -1.12 24.26 -4.74
CA VAL A 57 -2.16 24.34 -3.72
C VAL A 57 -3.45 24.76 -4.43
N PRO A 58 -4.53 23.96 -4.39
CA PRO A 58 -5.68 24.15 -5.26
C PRO A 58 -6.06 25.62 -5.23
N LYS A 59 -5.85 26.32 -6.35
CA LYS A 59 -6.21 27.73 -6.48
C LYS A 59 -7.69 27.80 -6.13
N THR A 60 -7.97 28.48 -5.03
CA THR A 60 -9.28 28.77 -4.49
C THR A 60 -10.26 29.01 -5.64
N ARG A 61 -11.23 28.10 -5.77
CA ARG A 61 -12.44 28.27 -6.58
C ARG A 61 -12.96 29.70 -6.35
N PRO A 62 -13.42 30.44 -7.39
CA PRO A 62 -13.90 31.80 -7.20
C PRO A 62 -14.98 31.83 -6.11
N PRO A 63 -15.09 32.92 -5.33
CA PRO A 63 -16.02 33.01 -4.22
C PRO A 63 -17.45 33.08 -4.77
N VAL A 64 -18.05 31.92 -5.01
CA VAL A 64 -19.50 31.81 -5.09
C VAL A 64 -20.03 32.22 -3.73
N ALA A 65 -20.86 33.26 -3.74
CA ALA A 65 -21.44 33.92 -2.60
C ALA A 65 -21.79 32.94 -1.47
N ARG A 66 -21.42 33.32 -0.24
CA ARG A 66 -21.82 32.66 1.00
C ARG A 66 -23.35 32.55 1.04
N ALA A 67 -23.89 31.42 0.62
CA ALA A 67 -25.15 30.95 1.13
C ALA A 67 -24.87 30.41 2.54
N THR A 68 -25.27 31.18 3.54
CA THR A 68 -25.35 30.79 4.95
C THR A 68 -26.27 29.60 5.10
N ALA A 69 -25.71 28.40 5.03
CA ALA A 69 -26.30 27.21 5.62
C ALA A 69 -25.15 26.37 6.19
N PRO A 70 -25.17 26.01 7.49
CA PRO A 70 -24.21 25.05 8.01
C PRO A 70 -24.54 23.68 7.41
N THR A 71 -23.95 23.36 6.25
CA THR A 71 -23.90 21.97 5.79
C THR A 71 -23.14 21.16 6.84
N PRO A 72 -23.75 20.15 7.48
CA PRO A 72 -23.01 19.28 8.38
C PRO A 72 -21.96 18.59 7.53
N ARG A 73 -20.68 18.82 7.86
CA ARG A 73 -19.57 18.04 7.30
C ARG A 73 -19.82 16.61 7.75
N THR A 74 -20.43 15.79 6.90
CA THR A 74 -20.61 14.36 7.17
C THR A 74 -19.20 13.78 7.29
N ALA A 75 -18.76 13.55 8.53
CA ALA A 75 -17.53 12.82 8.80
C ALA A 75 -17.63 11.51 8.00
N LYS A 76 -16.68 11.30 7.07
CA LYS A 76 -16.67 10.08 6.25
C LYS A 76 -16.58 8.89 7.21
N ARG A 77 -17.68 8.18 7.41
CA ARG A 77 -17.72 6.99 8.26
C ARG A 77 -16.75 5.96 7.68
N LYS A 78 -15.94 5.38 8.54
CA LYS A 78 -15.02 4.30 8.18
C LYS A 78 -15.88 3.17 7.61
N TRP A 79 -15.62 2.76 6.37
CA TRP A 79 -16.44 1.74 5.71
C TRP A 79 -16.38 0.44 6.51
N VAL A 80 -17.55 -0.06 6.88
CA VAL A 80 -17.74 -1.27 7.66
C VAL A 80 -18.59 -2.22 6.83
N PRO A 81 -18.10 -3.44 6.55
CA PRO A 81 -18.86 -4.45 5.84
C PRO A 81 -20.12 -4.86 6.58
N PRO A 82 -21.15 -5.29 5.85
CA PRO A 82 -22.39 -5.82 6.40
C PRO A 82 -22.14 -6.90 7.45
N GLY A 83 -23.06 -7.02 8.40
CA GLY A 83 -22.96 -7.95 9.54
C GLY A 83 -22.80 -9.42 9.16
N ASP A 84 -23.14 -9.78 7.92
CA ASP A 84 -23.06 -11.14 7.38
C ASP A 84 -21.80 -11.43 6.54
N HIS A 85 -20.78 -10.55 6.58
CA HIS A 85 -19.55 -10.80 5.84
C HIS A 85 -18.71 -11.91 6.52
N PRO A 86 -18.18 -12.91 5.79
CA PRO A 86 -17.51 -14.09 6.34
C PRO A 86 -16.33 -13.74 7.27
N TRP A 87 -15.58 -12.68 6.98
CA TRP A 87 -14.47 -12.21 7.82
C TRP A 87 -14.86 -11.76 9.24
N ARG A 88 -16.13 -11.36 9.46
CA ARG A 88 -16.68 -10.95 10.77
C ARG A 88 -17.16 -12.17 11.54
N GLN A 89 -17.67 -13.18 10.83
CA GLN A 89 -17.98 -14.47 11.41
C GLN A 89 -16.73 -15.14 11.99
N ALA A 90 -15.59 -15.10 11.28
CA ALA A 90 -14.32 -15.60 11.79
C ALA A 90 -13.85 -14.87 13.06
N GLY A 91 -13.97 -13.54 13.09
CA GLY A 91 -13.67 -12.73 14.29
C GLY A 91 -14.59 -13.06 15.47
N ARG A 92 -15.89 -13.27 15.23
CA ARG A 92 -16.87 -13.69 16.25
C ARG A 92 -16.55 -15.08 16.79
N ARG A 93 -16.31 -16.06 15.93
CA ARG A 93 -15.90 -17.42 16.33
C ARG A 93 -14.62 -17.39 17.18
N GLY A 94 -13.62 -16.61 16.78
CA GLY A 94 -12.38 -16.47 17.55
C GLY A 94 -12.56 -15.74 18.89
N ALA A 95 -13.59 -14.91 19.04
CA ALA A 95 -13.96 -14.29 20.32
C ALA A 95 -14.77 -15.25 21.20
N GLU A 96 -15.70 -16.01 20.61
CA GLU A 96 -16.46 -17.08 21.26
C GLU A 96 -15.53 -18.18 21.79
N HIS A 97 -14.58 -18.67 21.00
CA HIS A 97 -13.57 -19.63 21.44
C HIS A 97 -12.73 -19.12 22.63
N ARG A 98 -12.47 -17.80 22.69
CA ARG A 98 -11.74 -17.19 23.81
C ARG A 98 -12.63 -16.99 25.04
N ALA A 99 -13.91 -16.69 24.84
CA ALA A 99 -14.90 -16.53 25.90
C ALA A 99 -15.32 -17.88 26.53
N SER A 100 -15.36 -18.94 25.72
CA SER A 100 -15.72 -20.31 26.13
C SER A 100 -14.61 -21.06 26.86
N GLY A 101 -13.56 -20.37 27.30
CA GLY A 101 -12.55 -20.94 28.18
C GLY A 101 -11.28 -21.36 27.45
N GLY A 102 -10.26 -20.51 27.56
CA GLY A 102 -8.92 -21.04 27.75
C GLY A 102 -8.91 -21.87 29.02
N ILE A 103 -9.18 -23.17 28.90
CA ILE A 103 -8.71 -24.31 29.72
C ILE A 103 -9.06 -25.54 28.87
N THR A 104 -8.15 -25.94 27.99
CA THR A 104 -7.86 -27.36 27.88
C THR A 104 -6.54 -27.52 28.60
N VAL A 105 -6.60 -27.79 29.91
CA VAL A 105 -5.50 -28.50 30.57
C VAL A 105 -5.23 -29.70 29.69
N ALA A 106 -4.10 -29.67 28.98
CA ALA A 106 -3.58 -30.83 28.31
C ALA A 106 -3.51 -31.92 29.37
N THR A 107 -4.39 -32.91 29.27
CA THR A 107 -4.27 -34.10 30.10
C THR A 107 -2.88 -34.64 29.80
N ARG A 108 -1.95 -34.50 30.73
CA ARG A 108 -0.66 -35.18 30.67
C ARG A 108 -1.03 -36.64 30.77
N GLN A 109 -1.14 -37.31 29.62
CA GLN A 109 -1.19 -38.77 29.59
C GLN A 109 0.16 -39.22 30.17
N SER A 110 0.12 -39.63 31.43
CA SER A 110 1.26 -40.22 32.13
C SER A 110 1.52 -41.59 31.51
N TRP A 111 2.60 -41.70 30.74
CA TRP A 111 3.14 -42.99 30.31
C TRP A 111 3.89 -43.62 31.49
N ALA A 112 3.15 -44.12 32.48
CA ALA A 112 3.70 -44.97 33.52
C ALA A 112 3.67 -46.42 33.02
N LEU A 113 4.85 -46.98 32.74
CA LEU A 113 5.02 -48.41 32.52
C LEU A 113 5.01 -49.13 33.88
N PRO A 114 4.27 -50.22 34.08
CA PRO A 114 4.35 -50.99 35.31
C PRO A 114 5.72 -51.67 35.41
N SER A 115 6.48 -51.30 36.43
CA SER A 115 7.74 -51.94 36.82
C SER A 115 7.44 -53.36 37.31
N ALA A 116 7.89 -54.37 36.59
CA ALA A 116 7.86 -55.75 37.04
C ALA A 116 9.07 -56.02 37.94
N ALA A 117 8.80 -56.34 39.21
CA ALA A 117 9.64 -57.12 40.12
C ALA A 117 9.05 -58.55 40.18
N PRO A 118 9.73 -59.62 40.64
CA PRO A 118 10.80 -59.69 41.65
C PRO A 118 12.22 -60.00 41.13
#